data_AF-G9MRZ0-F1
#
_entry.id   AF-G9MRZ0-F1
#
_cell.length_a   1.000
_cell.length_b   1.000
_cell.length_c   1.000
_cell.angle_alpha   90.00
_cell.angle_beta   90.00
_cell.angle_gamma   90.00
#
_symmetry.space_group_name_H-M   'P 1'
#
loop_
_entity.id
_entity.type
_entity.pdbx_description
1 polymer ?
#
loop_
_entity_poly.entity_id
_entity_poly.type
_entity_poly.pdbx_seq_one_letter_code
_entity_poly.pdbx_strand_id
1 'polypeptide(L)'
;MAANAQQQQIVVPDRPHFQSSDSHINLGNIIDMNKLLKITVSNGLKAIPTVGSLLGGLITALWPDPRKPSLRWDEIDGNVRMIVKGLLNDDKVRDLRQRINSLQDLINNYNQTPYGISQKGERFTFILSWLTIIRREFTENGTPWLTLQFFIPMATLHLGFLREQLLHWDQIYPNQPADTDRLRRELRDAITIYTTAADGIRERCLTWRLDERIVVTERKVKSRHRILGSTYHKFVRDLETQFSHEIIWGPEFGPGRGYSPDLEAERYAQDLRDAAGAVYRQQIDDILAPSLQWPQFDREGAYDPINRDIMAGTTGPMGSGISHCMNHFNDREFARKHGRITKVVIHAWARVDGFEIWYGGVSSGLRGMCGGTPRVLEVGEGQSIVCISGRVGVYLDSIRFFLSPETQIQGGQGEDNFRIGFPEDGPGDEPDTFRLQYVYGWSNNSSGYIEGFGAAFHQVEIV
;
A
#
# COMPACT_ATOMS: atom_id res chain seq x y z
N MET A 1 -21.11 8.36 31.94
CA MET A 1 -20.21 7.28 32.39
C MET A 1 -19.23 7.03 31.26
N ALA A 2 -17.98 7.47 31.44
CA ALA A 2 -16.93 7.29 30.44
C ALA A 2 -16.48 5.84 30.47
N ALA A 3 -16.75 5.09 29.41
CA ALA A 3 -16.12 3.79 29.20
C ALA A 3 -14.64 4.04 28.94
N ASN A 4 -13.78 3.43 29.77
CA ASN A 4 -12.34 3.40 29.59
C ASN A 4 -12.04 2.80 28.21
N ALA A 5 -11.50 3.61 27.30
CA ALA A 5 -10.83 3.13 26.10
C ALA A 5 -9.55 2.39 26.53
N GLN A 6 -9.70 1.12 26.96
CA GLN A 6 -8.57 0.20 26.99
C GLN A 6 -8.03 0.14 25.56
N GLN A 7 -6.73 0.43 25.41
CA GLN A 7 -6.05 0.53 24.13
C GLN A 7 -6.36 -0.70 23.27
N GLN A 8 -7.12 -0.47 22.20
CA GLN A 8 -7.33 -1.38 21.08
C GLN A 8 -5.96 -1.74 20.50
N GLN A 9 -5.34 -2.80 21.00
CA GLN A 9 -4.03 -3.28 20.52
C GLN A 9 -4.19 -4.59 19.77
N ILE A 10 -3.72 -4.61 18.52
CA ILE A 10 -3.41 -5.84 17.79
C ILE A 10 -2.31 -6.57 18.57
N VAL A 11 -2.53 -7.84 18.90
CA VAL A 11 -1.57 -8.67 19.63
C VAL A 11 -0.96 -9.66 18.65
N VAL A 12 0.34 -9.58 18.45
CA VAL A 12 1.11 -10.51 17.61
C VAL A 12 2.14 -11.20 18.49
N PRO A 13 2.36 -12.52 18.39
CA PRO A 13 3.36 -13.19 19.20
C PRO A 13 4.74 -12.64 18.89
N ASP A 14 5.57 -12.47 19.93
CA ASP A 14 6.98 -12.16 19.74
C ASP A 14 7.63 -13.25 18.89
N ARG A 15 8.19 -12.84 17.75
CA ARG A 15 8.96 -13.75 16.91
C ARG A 15 10.35 -13.89 17.53
N PRO A 16 10.83 -15.11 17.86
CA PRO A 16 12.16 -15.30 18.44
C PRO A 16 13.31 -14.81 17.53
N HIS A 17 13.03 -14.56 16.24
CA HIS A 17 14.01 -14.17 15.23
C HIS A 17 13.68 -12.87 14.50
N PHE A 18 12.60 -12.18 14.87
CA PHE A 18 12.15 -10.97 14.19
C PHE A 18 11.60 -10.00 15.23
N GLN A 19 12.50 -9.24 15.82
CA GLN A 19 12.17 -8.00 16.51
C GLN A 19 12.11 -6.90 15.45
N SER A 20 10.98 -6.81 14.76
CA SER A 20 10.73 -5.60 13.99
C SER A 20 10.37 -4.50 14.98
N SER A 21 11.08 -3.37 14.92
CA SER A 21 10.67 -2.11 15.53
C SER A 21 9.32 -1.60 15.00
N ASP A 22 8.79 -2.24 13.96
CA ASP A 22 7.61 -1.85 13.19
C ASP A 22 6.35 -2.63 13.56
N SER A 23 6.33 -3.33 14.71
CA SER A 23 5.11 -3.99 15.22
C SER A 23 3.93 -3.01 15.35
N HIS A 24 4.20 -1.69 15.37
CA HIS A 24 3.22 -0.64 15.20
C HIS A 24 3.78 0.53 14.36
N ILE A 25 3.76 0.45 13.03
CA ILE A 25 3.87 1.68 12.21
C ILE A 25 2.52 2.39 12.25
N ASN A 26 2.47 3.50 12.99
CA ASN A 26 1.36 4.44 12.90
C ASN A 26 1.45 5.20 11.57
N LEU A 27 0.80 4.65 10.53
CA LEU A 27 0.72 5.24 9.19
C LEU A 27 0.05 6.63 9.19
N GLY A 28 -0.68 6.99 10.25
CA GLY A 28 -1.49 8.21 10.33
C GLY A 28 -0.70 9.52 10.19
N ASN A 29 0.60 9.55 10.49
CA ASN A 29 1.40 10.78 10.45
C ASN A 29 2.05 11.08 9.07
N ILE A 30 2.14 10.12 8.16
CA ILE A 30 2.83 10.30 6.86
C ILE A 30 1.85 10.84 5.78
N ILE A 31 0.53 10.82 6.06
CA ILE A 31 -0.59 10.88 5.09
C ILE A 31 -1.25 12.27 4.95
N ASP A 32 -0.83 13.29 5.71
CA ASP A 32 -1.61 14.54 5.84
C ASP A 32 -1.67 15.40 4.54
N MET A 33 -0.65 15.34 3.67
CA MET A 33 -0.64 16.11 2.42
C MET A 33 -1.52 15.52 1.31
N ASN A 34 -1.58 14.19 1.20
CA ASN A 34 -2.51 13.55 0.26
C ASN A 34 -3.95 13.77 0.70
N LYS A 35 -4.20 13.85 2.01
CA LYS A 35 -5.49 14.27 2.54
C LYS A 35 -5.87 15.67 2.06
N LEU A 36 -4.95 16.65 2.10
CA LEU A 36 -5.23 18.00 1.61
C LEU A 36 -5.52 18.05 0.10
N LEU A 37 -4.72 17.35 -0.73
CA LEU A 37 -4.96 17.29 -2.18
C LEU A 37 -6.27 16.57 -2.50
N LYS A 38 -6.54 15.42 -1.87
CA LYS A 38 -7.81 14.68 -1.98
C LYS A 38 -9.00 15.59 -1.67
N ILE A 39 -8.97 16.27 -0.51
CA ILE A 39 -10.05 17.19 -0.08
C ILE A 39 -10.23 18.33 -1.08
N THR A 40 -9.12 18.94 -1.51
CA THR A 40 -9.15 20.10 -2.41
C THR A 40 -9.72 19.73 -3.77
N VAL A 41 -9.27 18.63 -4.36
CA VAL A 41 -9.78 18.12 -5.64
C VAL A 41 -11.23 17.68 -5.50
N SER A 42 -11.58 16.90 -4.46
CA SER A 42 -12.97 16.48 -4.22
C SER A 42 -13.91 17.68 -4.07
N ASN A 43 -13.53 18.71 -3.31
CA ASN A 43 -14.34 19.92 -3.14
C ASN A 43 -14.40 20.74 -4.43
N GLY A 44 -13.28 20.90 -5.14
CA GLY A 44 -13.23 21.64 -6.39
C GLY A 44 -14.00 20.98 -7.53
N LEU A 45 -14.02 19.65 -7.58
CA LEU A 45 -14.81 18.88 -8.55
C LEU A 45 -16.30 18.83 -8.18
N LYS A 46 -16.66 18.94 -6.89
CA LYS A 46 -18.05 19.05 -6.41
C LYS A 46 -18.67 20.43 -6.64
N ALA A 47 -17.86 21.48 -6.63
CA ALA A 47 -18.36 22.85 -6.77
C ALA A 47 -18.99 23.05 -8.17
N ILE A 48 -20.07 23.85 -8.24
CA ILE A 48 -20.56 24.39 -9.51
C ILE A 48 -19.37 25.07 -10.20
N PRO A 49 -19.04 24.78 -11.47
CA PRO A 49 -17.82 25.20 -12.13
C PRO A 49 -17.69 26.73 -12.09
N THR A 50 -17.00 27.20 -11.05
CA THR A 50 -16.72 28.59 -10.77
C THR A 50 -15.28 28.82 -11.13
N VAL A 51 -15.04 29.85 -11.93
CA VAL A 51 -13.74 30.09 -12.55
C VAL A 51 -12.68 30.28 -11.47
N GLY A 52 -11.61 29.49 -11.55
CA GLY A 52 -10.48 29.52 -10.64
C GLY A 52 -10.72 28.85 -9.29
N SER A 53 -11.87 28.23 -9.00
CA SER A 53 -12.11 27.61 -7.69
C SER A 53 -11.20 26.39 -7.45
N LEU A 54 -11.14 25.47 -8.40
CA LEU A 54 -10.29 24.27 -8.31
C LEU A 54 -8.81 24.66 -8.36
N LEU A 55 -8.41 25.48 -9.35
CA LEU A 55 -7.03 25.94 -9.49
C LEU A 55 -6.56 26.74 -8.27
N GLY A 56 -7.36 27.68 -7.78
CA GLY A 56 -7.06 28.46 -6.59
C GLY A 56 -6.87 27.57 -5.36
N GLY A 57 -7.77 26.60 -5.16
CA GLY A 57 -7.64 25.60 -4.10
C GLY A 57 -6.34 24.79 -4.19
N LEU A 58 -6.00 24.27 -5.39
CA LEU A 58 -4.77 23.51 -5.61
C LEU A 58 -3.51 24.34 -5.34
N ILE A 59 -3.50 25.60 -5.78
CA ILE A 59 -2.39 26.52 -5.54
C ILE A 59 -2.24 26.80 -4.05
N THR A 60 -3.33 27.07 -3.33
CA THR A 60 -3.30 27.26 -1.87
C THR A 60 -2.86 25.99 -1.13
N ALA A 61 -3.23 24.80 -1.63
CA ALA A 61 -2.79 23.54 -1.03
C ALA A 61 -1.27 23.33 -1.17
N LEU A 62 -0.71 23.63 -2.35
CA LEU A 62 0.72 23.46 -2.64
C LEU A 62 1.59 24.61 -2.11
N TRP A 63 1.05 25.83 -2.06
CA TRP A 63 1.73 27.05 -1.62
C TRP A 63 0.84 27.88 -0.67
N PRO A 64 0.63 27.42 0.58
CA PRO A 64 -0.32 28.05 1.51
C PRO A 64 0.18 29.37 2.09
N ASP A 65 1.49 29.53 2.26
CA ASP A 65 2.11 30.75 2.81
C ASP A 65 3.02 31.38 1.75
N PRO A 66 2.66 32.56 1.21
CA PRO A 66 3.52 33.33 0.31
C PRO A 66 4.87 33.71 0.93
N ARG A 67 4.97 33.74 2.27
CA ARG A 67 6.20 34.06 3.03
C ARG A 67 7.06 32.83 3.31
N LYS A 68 6.49 31.62 3.21
CA LYS A 68 7.18 30.33 3.41
C LYS A 68 6.78 29.31 2.33
N PRO A 69 6.99 29.62 1.05
CA PRO A 69 6.53 28.76 -0.04
C PRO A 69 7.21 27.40 -0.07
N SER A 70 8.38 27.26 0.56
CA SER A 70 9.12 25.99 0.55
C SER A 70 8.55 24.95 1.51
N LEU A 71 7.93 25.37 2.63
CA LEU A 71 7.61 24.52 3.78
C LEU A 71 6.81 23.27 3.38
N ARG A 72 5.78 23.43 2.54
CA ARG A 72 4.94 22.32 2.09
C ARG A 72 5.69 21.28 1.26
N TRP A 73 6.54 21.74 0.37
CA TRP A 73 7.31 20.86 -0.48
C TRP A 73 8.45 20.18 0.28
N ASP A 74 8.96 20.81 1.33
CA ASP A 74 9.94 20.20 2.22
C ASP A 74 9.26 19.09 3.07
N GLU A 75 8.01 19.29 3.50
CA GLU A 75 7.16 18.24 4.09
C GLU A 75 6.91 17.08 3.12
N ILE A 76 6.53 17.39 1.87
CA ILE A 76 6.30 16.38 0.82
C ILE A 76 7.58 15.56 0.55
N ASP A 77 8.72 16.22 0.38
CA ASP A 77 10.02 15.57 0.16
C ASP A 77 10.40 14.69 1.35
N GLY A 78 10.23 15.18 2.59
CA GLY A 78 10.49 14.42 3.80
C GLY A 78 9.66 13.14 3.90
N ASN A 79 8.35 13.23 3.69
CA ASN A 79 7.43 12.09 3.78
C ASN A 79 7.73 11.03 2.72
N VAL A 80 7.97 11.43 1.47
CA VAL A 80 8.30 10.47 0.39
C VAL A 80 9.67 9.85 0.62
N ARG A 81 10.66 10.61 1.11
CA ARG A 81 11.97 10.08 1.48
C ARG A 81 11.90 9.04 2.59
N MET A 82 11.00 9.19 3.56
CA MET A 82 10.83 8.16 4.60
C MET A 82 10.46 6.78 4.03
N ILE A 83 9.80 6.75 2.88
CA ILE A 83 9.32 5.51 2.25
C ILE A 83 10.29 5.02 1.16
N VAL A 84 10.78 5.91 0.29
CA VAL A 84 11.51 5.53 -0.93
C VAL A 84 12.90 6.17 -1.09
N LYS A 85 13.58 6.60 -0.01
CA LYS A 85 14.86 7.34 -0.09
C LYS A 85 15.88 6.69 -1.03
N GLY A 86 16.06 5.37 -0.96
CA GLY A 86 17.05 4.66 -1.79
C GLY A 86 16.71 4.60 -3.28
N LEU A 87 15.51 5.01 -3.67
CA LEU A 87 15.06 5.07 -5.06
C LEU A 87 15.18 6.48 -5.66
N LEU A 88 15.26 7.53 -4.83
CA LEU A 88 15.27 8.91 -5.31
C LEU A 88 16.65 9.33 -5.85
N ASN A 89 16.66 10.29 -6.77
CA ASN A 89 17.89 10.91 -7.26
C ASN A 89 17.98 12.37 -6.78
N ASP A 90 18.87 12.64 -5.83
CA ASP A 90 18.98 13.95 -5.17
C ASP A 90 19.29 15.10 -6.13
N ASP A 91 20.09 14.87 -7.16
CA ASP A 91 20.41 15.90 -8.15
C ASP A 91 19.18 16.26 -8.99
N LYS A 92 18.43 15.25 -9.47
CA LYS A 92 17.18 15.48 -10.20
C LYS A 92 16.12 16.14 -9.33
N VAL A 93 16.02 15.73 -8.07
CA VAL A 93 15.08 16.32 -7.09
C VAL A 93 15.40 17.79 -6.90
N ARG A 94 16.68 18.15 -6.71
CA ARG A 94 17.10 19.54 -6.56
C ARG A 94 16.81 20.38 -7.82
N ASP A 95 17.07 19.84 -9.01
CA ASP A 95 16.78 20.55 -10.27
C ASP A 95 15.27 20.82 -10.43
N LEU A 96 14.44 19.79 -10.23
CA LEU A 96 12.99 19.95 -10.34
C LEU A 96 12.41 20.87 -9.28
N ARG A 97 12.98 20.87 -8.07
CA ARG A 97 12.60 21.80 -7.01
C ARG A 97 12.78 23.26 -7.45
N GLN A 98 13.90 23.58 -8.11
CA GLN A 98 14.14 24.93 -8.61
C GLN A 98 13.13 25.33 -9.68
N ARG A 99 12.80 24.41 -10.60
CA ARG A 99 11.78 24.63 -11.63
C ARG A 99 10.41 24.87 -11.01
N ILE A 100 9.99 24.07 -10.03
CA ILE A 100 8.71 24.24 -9.33
C ILE A 100 8.60 25.61 -8.66
N ASN A 101 9.69 26.12 -8.08
CA ASN A 101 9.70 27.46 -7.51
C ASN A 101 9.49 28.54 -8.61
N SER A 102 10.13 28.39 -9.77
CA SER A 102 9.88 29.31 -10.90
C SER A 102 8.44 29.24 -11.41
N LEU A 103 7.80 28.07 -11.40
CA LEU A 103 6.38 27.96 -11.76
C LEU A 103 5.48 28.74 -10.80
N GLN A 104 5.80 28.76 -9.50
CA GLN A 104 5.02 29.51 -8.53
C GLN A 104 4.95 31.01 -8.91
N ASP A 105 6.06 31.60 -9.34
CA ASP A 105 6.11 32.99 -9.78
C ASP A 105 5.22 33.23 -11.01
N LEU A 106 5.22 32.29 -11.96
CA LEU A 106 4.34 32.34 -13.14
C LEU A 106 2.86 32.29 -12.74
N ILE A 107 2.51 31.38 -11.83
CA ILE A 107 1.15 31.22 -11.31
C ILE A 107 0.70 32.47 -10.55
N ASN A 108 1.57 33.04 -9.71
CA ASN A 108 1.29 34.27 -8.99
C ASN A 108 1.01 35.43 -9.95
N ASN A 109 1.83 35.56 -11.00
CA ASN A 109 1.62 36.54 -12.06
C ASN A 109 0.28 36.31 -12.78
N TYR A 110 -0.07 35.06 -13.10
CA TYR A 110 -1.36 34.73 -13.69
C TYR A 110 -2.53 35.12 -12.77
N ASN A 111 -2.46 34.83 -11.47
CA ASN A 111 -3.53 35.13 -10.51
C ASN A 111 -3.74 36.64 -10.31
N GLN A 112 -2.69 37.44 -10.41
CA GLN A 112 -2.78 38.91 -10.34
C GLN A 112 -3.33 39.55 -11.62
N THR A 113 -3.50 38.78 -12.70
CA THR A 113 -4.01 39.28 -13.98
C THR A 113 -5.54 39.17 -14.00
N PRO A 114 -6.28 40.26 -14.29
CA PRO A 114 -7.74 40.22 -14.44
C PRO A 114 -8.21 39.26 -15.53
N TYR A 115 -9.42 38.71 -15.40
CA TYR A 115 -10.08 37.96 -16.47
C TYR A 115 -10.60 38.87 -17.58
N GLY A 116 -10.86 38.30 -18.76
CA GLY A 116 -11.43 39.04 -19.89
C GLY A 116 -10.45 39.94 -20.65
N ILE A 117 -9.15 39.87 -20.37
CA ILE A 117 -8.09 40.54 -21.14
C ILE A 117 -7.14 39.51 -21.77
N SER A 118 -6.62 39.80 -22.97
CA SER A 118 -5.77 38.88 -23.74
C SER A 118 -4.53 38.41 -22.96
N GLN A 119 -3.96 39.27 -22.11
CA GLN A 119 -2.81 38.94 -21.27
C GLN A 119 -3.07 37.76 -20.32
N LYS A 120 -4.33 37.53 -19.90
CA LYS A 120 -4.71 36.40 -19.05
C LYS A 120 -4.48 35.09 -19.80
N GLY A 121 -4.98 35.02 -21.03
CA GLY A 121 -4.81 33.87 -21.92
C GLY A 121 -3.36 33.61 -22.30
N GLU A 122 -2.58 34.66 -22.58
CA GLU A 122 -1.14 34.53 -22.86
C GLU A 122 -0.38 33.91 -21.68
N ARG A 123 -0.61 34.40 -20.46
CA ARG A 123 0.01 33.85 -19.24
C ARG A 123 -0.45 32.41 -18.97
N PHE A 124 -1.72 32.12 -19.20
CA PHE A 124 -2.26 30.77 -19.05
C PHE A 124 -1.63 29.78 -20.03
N THR A 125 -1.54 30.13 -21.32
CA THR A 125 -0.88 29.33 -22.36
C THR A 125 0.59 29.11 -22.03
N PHE A 126 1.27 30.13 -21.49
CA PHE A 126 2.67 30.01 -21.06
C PHE A 126 2.83 28.98 -19.93
N ILE A 127 1.96 29.02 -18.91
CA ILE A 127 1.97 28.04 -17.81
C ILE A 127 1.69 26.62 -18.33
N LEU A 128 0.67 26.44 -19.17
CA LEU A 128 0.35 25.14 -19.78
C LEU A 128 1.52 24.58 -20.60
N SER A 129 2.18 25.44 -21.40
CA SER A 129 3.36 25.05 -22.16
C SER A 129 4.50 24.59 -21.24
N TRP A 130 4.72 25.32 -20.15
CA TRP A 130 5.72 24.98 -19.15
C TRP A 130 5.42 23.63 -18.48
N LEU A 131 4.17 23.42 -18.05
CA LEU A 131 3.70 22.17 -17.45
C LEU A 131 3.83 20.99 -18.42
N THR A 132 3.53 21.21 -19.71
CA THR A 132 3.70 20.20 -20.76
C THR A 132 5.16 19.81 -20.96
N ILE A 133 6.08 20.78 -20.93
CA ILE A 133 7.52 20.50 -21.04
C ILE A 133 7.99 19.68 -19.83
N ILE A 134 7.62 20.10 -18.62
CA ILE A 134 8.09 19.45 -17.40
C ILE A 134 7.42 18.13 -17.10
N ARG A 135 6.20 17.89 -17.62
CA ARG A 135 5.57 16.57 -17.64
C ARG A 135 6.55 15.50 -18.13
N ARG A 136 7.37 15.79 -19.13
CA ARG A 136 8.33 14.81 -19.68
C ARG A 136 9.34 14.31 -18.65
N GLU A 137 9.75 15.15 -17.71
CA GLU A 137 10.65 14.79 -16.62
C GLU A 137 10.01 13.82 -15.63
N PHE A 138 8.68 13.77 -15.61
CA PHE A 138 7.86 12.96 -14.70
C PHE A 138 7.11 11.81 -15.40
N THR A 139 7.30 11.59 -16.70
CA THR A 139 6.53 10.58 -17.46
C THR A 139 7.33 9.93 -18.60
N GLU A 140 8.02 10.73 -19.43
CA GLU A 140 8.62 10.28 -20.70
C GLU A 140 10.10 9.87 -20.56
N ASN A 141 10.87 10.48 -19.63
CA ASN A 141 12.30 10.16 -19.41
C ASN A 141 12.55 8.88 -18.57
N GLY A 142 11.55 7.99 -18.50
CA GLY A 142 11.70 6.60 -18.08
C GLY A 142 11.93 6.33 -16.60
N THR A 143 11.96 7.35 -15.73
CA THR A 143 12.21 7.15 -14.30
C THR A 143 11.42 8.09 -13.37
N PRO A 144 10.08 8.16 -13.48
CA PRO A 144 9.25 9.07 -12.67
C PRO A 144 9.33 8.80 -11.15
N TRP A 145 9.70 7.59 -10.76
CA TRP A 145 9.96 7.21 -9.38
C TRP A 145 11.18 7.90 -8.74
N LEU A 146 12.14 8.43 -9.53
CA LEU A 146 13.30 9.14 -8.97
C LEU A 146 12.91 10.47 -8.33
N THR A 147 11.75 11.01 -8.70
CA THR A 147 11.24 12.35 -8.34
C THR A 147 9.77 12.27 -7.90
N LEU A 148 9.40 11.11 -7.34
CA LEU A 148 8.05 10.74 -6.92
C LEU A 148 7.35 11.83 -6.08
N GLN A 149 8.12 12.53 -5.24
CA GLN A 149 7.61 13.59 -4.38
C GLN A 149 6.92 14.73 -5.15
N PHE A 150 7.27 14.94 -6.41
CA PHE A 150 6.67 16.00 -7.23
C PHE A 150 5.63 15.48 -8.22
N PHE A 151 5.61 14.17 -8.50
CA PHE A 151 4.76 13.58 -9.53
C PHE A 151 3.27 13.88 -9.30
N ILE A 152 2.71 13.48 -8.15
CA ILE A 152 1.28 13.63 -7.85
C ILE A 152 0.84 15.11 -7.79
N PRO A 153 1.52 16.00 -7.05
CA PRO A 153 1.23 17.43 -7.06
C PRO A 153 1.22 18.04 -8.47
N MET A 154 2.25 17.75 -9.27
CA MET A 154 2.43 18.38 -10.58
C MET A 154 1.45 17.85 -11.62
N ALA A 155 1.16 16.55 -11.60
CA ALA A 155 0.14 15.96 -12.46
C ALA A 155 -1.25 16.53 -12.13
N THR A 156 -1.61 16.59 -10.85
CA THR A 156 -2.90 17.13 -10.40
C THR A 156 -3.06 18.61 -10.77
N LEU A 157 -2.00 19.41 -10.61
CA LEU A 157 -1.99 20.80 -11.01
C LEU A 157 -2.18 20.96 -12.53
N HIS A 158 -1.46 20.18 -13.33
CA HIS A 158 -1.60 20.22 -14.79
C HIS A 158 -3.01 19.84 -15.26
N LEU A 159 -3.59 18.78 -14.70
CA LEU A 159 -4.98 18.41 -14.98
C LEU A 159 -5.96 19.51 -14.57
N GLY A 160 -5.70 20.21 -13.46
CA GLY A 160 -6.46 21.39 -13.06
C GLY A 160 -6.43 22.49 -14.11
N PHE A 161 -5.26 22.79 -14.68
CA PHE A 161 -5.14 23.80 -15.74
C PHE A 161 -5.86 23.36 -17.01
N LEU A 162 -5.72 22.11 -17.43
CA LEU A 162 -6.41 21.60 -18.64
C LEU A 162 -7.94 21.63 -18.46
N ARG A 163 -8.45 21.26 -17.29
CA ARG A 163 -9.89 21.34 -16.98
C ARG A 163 -10.39 22.78 -16.96
N GLU A 164 -9.64 23.69 -16.34
CA GLU A 164 -9.99 25.12 -16.33
C GLU A 164 -10.05 25.68 -17.77
N GLN A 165 -9.10 25.29 -18.63
CA GLN A 165 -9.09 25.69 -20.04
C GLN A 165 -10.34 25.22 -20.78
N LEU A 166 -10.75 23.98 -20.54
CA LEU A 166 -11.92 23.36 -21.16
C LEU A 166 -13.22 24.04 -20.72
N LEU A 167 -13.38 24.34 -19.42
CA LEU A 167 -14.63 24.85 -18.85
C LEU A 167 -14.79 26.37 -18.96
N HIS A 168 -13.68 27.11 -18.98
CA HIS A 168 -13.69 28.58 -18.83
C HIS A 168 -12.96 29.30 -19.96
N TRP A 169 -12.91 28.68 -21.14
CA TRP A 169 -12.23 29.21 -22.33
C TRP A 169 -12.53 30.69 -22.58
N ASP A 170 -13.81 31.08 -22.70
CA ASP A 170 -14.20 32.44 -23.08
C ASP A 170 -13.74 33.51 -22.08
N GLN A 171 -13.55 33.12 -20.81
CA GLN A 171 -13.10 34.03 -19.76
C GLN A 171 -11.57 34.19 -19.75
N ILE A 172 -10.86 33.17 -20.20
CA ILE A 172 -9.39 33.13 -20.28
C ILE A 172 -8.91 33.71 -21.62
N TYR A 173 -9.60 33.39 -22.72
CA TYR A 173 -9.27 33.73 -24.10
C TYR A 173 -10.41 34.54 -24.74
N PRO A 174 -10.61 35.80 -24.32
CA PRO A 174 -11.69 36.61 -24.85
C PRO A 174 -11.57 36.78 -26.37
N ASN A 175 -12.69 36.64 -27.08
CA ASN A 175 -12.81 36.81 -28.53
C ASN A 175 -12.08 35.75 -29.38
N GLN A 176 -11.73 34.59 -28.81
CA GLN A 176 -11.19 33.45 -29.57
C GLN A 176 -12.17 32.28 -29.53
N PRO A 177 -12.47 31.61 -30.67
CA PRO A 177 -13.34 30.44 -30.65
C PRO A 177 -12.68 29.26 -29.92
N ALA A 178 -13.44 28.58 -29.08
CA ALA A 178 -12.99 27.35 -28.43
C ALA A 178 -13.05 26.15 -29.39
N ASP A 179 -11.99 25.34 -29.41
CA ASP A 179 -12.02 23.98 -29.96
C ASP A 179 -12.21 22.99 -28.80
N THR A 180 -13.45 22.88 -28.32
CA THR A 180 -13.81 22.06 -27.15
C THR A 180 -13.42 20.59 -27.32
N ASP A 181 -13.52 20.06 -28.55
CA ASP A 181 -13.16 18.68 -28.83
C ASP A 181 -11.65 18.45 -28.71
N ARG A 182 -10.82 19.38 -29.20
CA ARG A 182 -9.37 19.32 -28.99
C ARG A 182 -9.02 19.44 -27.50
N LEU A 183 -9.59 20.40 -26.79
CA LEU A 183 -9.31 20.61 -25.36
C LEU A 183 -9.68 19.39 -24.51
N ARG A 184 -10.84 18.78 -24.80
CA ARG A 184 -11.28 17.56 -24.11
C ARG A 184 -10.36 16.37 -24.42
N ARG A 185 -9.90 16.22 -25.67
CA ARG A 185 -8.89 15.20 -26.02
C ARG A 185 -7.58 15.41 -25.27
N GLU A 186 -7.06 16.64 -25.23
CA GLU A 186 -5.83 16.96 -24.52
C GLU A 186 -5.92 16.63 -23.02
N LEU A 187 -7.04 16.93 -22.38
CA LEU A 187 -7.31 16.56 -21.00
C LEU A 187 -7.34 15.03 -20.81
N ARG A 188 -8.07 14.29 -21.65
CA ARG A 188 -8.15 12.82 -21.58
C ARG A 188 -6.82 12.13 -21.83
N ASP A 189 -6.03 12.65 -22.76
CA ASP A 189 -4.69 12.14 -23.06
C ASP A 189 -3.77 12.37 -21.85
N ALA A 190 -3.83 13.55 -21.24
CA ALA A 190 -3.07 13.83 -20.02
C ALA A 190 -3.48 12.93 -18.85
N ILE A 191 -4.78 12.70 -18.63
CA ILE A 191 -5.29 11.75 -17.61
C ILE A 191 -4.69 10.37 -17.86
N THR A 192 -4.76 9.86 -19.10
CA THR A 192 -4.26 8.53 -19.47
C THR A 192 -2.75 8.40 -19.23
N ILE A 193 -1.97 9.41 -19.65
CA ILE A 193 -0.52 9.45 -19.46
C ILE A 193 -0.18 9.41 -17.96
N TYR A 194 -0.83 10.25 -17.16
CA TYR A 194 -0.53 10.32 -15.73
C TYR A 194 -0.96 9.07 -14.98
N THR A 195 -2.16 8.54 -15.25
CA THR A 195 -2.62 7.28 -14.63
C THR A 195 -1.68 6.11 -14.98
N THR A 196 -1.27 6.00 -16.24
CA THR A 196 -0.30 4.98 -16.67
C THR A 196 1.05 5.14 -15.97
N ALA A 197 1.52 6.38 -15.80
CA ALA A 197 2.76 6.66 -15.08
C ALA A 197 2.64 6.32 -13.58
N ALA A 198 1.49 6.57 -12.96
CA ALA A 198 1.22 6.20 -11.56
C ALA A 198 1.31 4.68 -11.35
N ASP A 199 0.71 3.90 -12.26
CA ASP A 199 0.81 2.44 -12.24
C ASP A 199 2.27 1.97 -12.41
N GLY A 200 3.00 2.57 -13.34
CA GLY A 200 4.42 2.27 -13.56
C GLY A 200 5.32 2.60 -12.36
N ILE A 201 5.05 3.73 -11.68
CA ILE A 201 5.72 4.09 -10.42
C ILE A 201 5.45 3.04 -9.36
N ARG A 202 4.18 2.67 -9.18
CA ARG A 202 3.76 1.69 -8.18
C ARG A 202 4.52 0.38 -8.34
N GLU A 203 4.49 -0.20 -9.54
CA GLU A 203 5.17 -1.46 -9.82
C GLU A 203 6.68 -1.35 -9.61
N ARG A 204 7.33 -0.27 -10.07
CA ARG A 204 8.77 -0.08 -9.85
C ARG A 204 9.12 0.01 -8.37
N CYS A 205 8.38 0.79 -7.59
CA CYS A 205 8.59 0.94 -6.16
C CYS A 205 8.48 -0.41 -5.44
N LEU A 206 7.54 -1.26 -5.85
CA LEU A 206 7.35 -2.59 -5.29
C LEU A 206 8.48 -3.54 -5.65
N THR A 207 8.90 -3.59 -6.92
CA THR A 207 10.07 -4.38 -7.34
C THR A 207 11.32 -3.94 -6.58
N TRP A 208 11.55 -2.64 -6.46
CA TRP A 208 12.67 -2.11 -5.69
C TRP A 208 12.62 -2.66 -4.26
N ARG A 209 11.51 -2.44 -3.54
CA ARG A 209 11.41 -2.82 -2.12
C ARG A 209 11.49 -4.32 -1.87
N LEU A 210 10.81 -5.13 -2.69
CA LEU A 210 10.60 -6.56 -2.41
C LEU A 210 11.64 -7.46 -3.06
N ASP A 211 12.18 -7.05 -4.21
CA ASP A 211 13.08 -7.88 -5.01
C ASP A 211 14.54 -7.40 -4.92
N GLU A 212 14.77 -6.09 -4.81
CA GLU A 212 16.14 -5.52 -4.76
C GLU A 212 16.65 -5.28 -3.34
N ARG A 213 15.76 -5.08 -2.36
CA ARG A 213 16.16 -4.78 -0.96
C ARG A 213 16.09 -5.96 -0.02
N ILE A 214 15.32 -7.00 -0.35
CA ILE A 214 15.31 -8.27 0.40
C ILE A 214 16.23 -9.25 -0.33
N VAL A 215 17.41 -9.47 0.24
CA VAL A 215 18.50 -10.22 -0.42
C VAL A 215 18.91 -11.44 0.39
N VAL A 216 19.24 -12.51 -0.32
CA VAL A 216 19.88 -13.70 0.25
C VAL A 216 21.34 -13.71 -0.17
N THR A 217 22.25 -13.75 0.80
CA THR A 217 23.70 -13.78 0.54
C THR A 217 24.34 -14.96 1.23
N GLU A 218 25.37 -15.53 0.64
CA GLU A 218 26.10 -16.67 1.21
C GLU A 218 27.57 -16.33 1.44
N ARG A 219 28.10 -16.78 2.57
CA ARG A 219 29.52 -16.66 2.92
C ARG A 219 30.04 -17.99 3.45
N LYS A 220 31.10 -18.48 2.82
CA LYS A 220 31.89 -19.59 3.35
C LYS A 220 32.85 -19.09 4.44
N VAL A 221 32.78 -19.67 5.63
CA VAL A 221 33.69 -19.34 6.74
C VAL A 221 34.56 -20.56 7.03
N LYS A 222 35.88 -20.40 6.89
CA LYS A 222 36.81 -21.44 7.34
C LYS A 222 36.89 -21.36 8.86
N SER A 223 36.50 -22.43 9.55
CA SER A 223 36.72 -22.56 10.99
C SER A 223 38.21 -22.39 11.31
N ARG A 224 38.53 -21.61 12.36
CA ARG A 224 39.91 -21.48 12.87
C ARG A 224 40.47 -22.81 13.40
N HIS A 225 39.59 -23.75 13.77
CA HIS A 225 39.96 -25.06 14.27
C HIS A 225 39.94 -26.08 13.13
N ARG A 226 41.13 -26.36 12.56
CA ARG A 226 41.37 -27.17 11.34
C ARG A 226 40.87 -28.63 11.36
N ILE A 227 40.20 -29.09 12.41
CA ILE A 227 39.91 -30.52 12.63
C ILE A 227 38.49 -30.90 12.18
N LEU A 228 37.55 -29.95 12.10
CA LEU A 228 36.10 -30.24 12.01
C LEU A 228 35.39 -29.74 10.73
N GLY A 229 36.14 -29.31 9.71
CA GLY A 229 35.60 -28.88 8.42
C GLY A 229 35.23 -27.40 8.31
N SER A 230 34.55 -27.02 7.22
CA SER A 230 34.11 -25.63 6.97
C SER A 230 32.68 -25.42 7.50
N THR A 231 32.42 -24.25 8.10
CA THR A 231 31.06 -23.79 8.35
C THR A 231 30.61 -22.89 7.22
N TYR A 232 29.33 -22.94 6.92
CA TYR A 232 28.71 -22.17 5.87
C TYR A 232 27.63 -21.30 6.50
N HIS A 233 27.57 -20.06 6.06
CA HIS A 233 26.69 -19.04 6.61
C HIS A 233 25.89 -18.47 5.45
N LYS A 234 24.57 -18.42 5.61
CA LYS A 234 23.65 -17.78 4.67
C LYS A 234 22.88 -16.72 5.43
N PHE A 235 22.74 -15.55 4.81
CA PHE A 235 22.09 -14.41 5.42
C PHE A 235 20.89 -14.02 4.59
N VAL A 236 19.73 -13.97 5.22
CA VAL A 236 18.54 -13.30 4.69
C VAL A 236 18.53 -11.89 5.26
N ARG A 237 18.57 -10.88 4.40
CA ARG A 237 18.70 -9.47 4.83
C ARG A 237 17.63 -8.60 4.21
N ASP A 238 17.14 -7.66 4.99
CA ASP A 238 16.38 -6.52 4.50
C ASP A 238 17.25 -5.28 4.65
N LEU A 239 17.69 -4.75 3.51
CA LEU A 239 18.65 -3.65 3.48
C LEU A 239 18.02 -2.32 3.94
N GLU A 240 16.69 -2.21 4.01
CA GLU A 240 16.02 -0.99 4.49
C GLU A 240 15.81 -0.95 5.99
N THR A 241 15.41 -2.07 6.57
CA THR A 241 15.25 -2.17 8.03
C THR A 241 16.55 -2.55 8.73
N GLN A 242 17.60 -2.85 7.96
CA GLN A 242 18.87 -3.42 8.44
C GLN A 242 18.71 -4.79 9.12
N PHE A 243 17.56 -5.45 8.95
CA PHE A 243 17.32 -6.79 9.44
C PHE A 243 18.28 -7.79 8.79
N SER A 244 18.79 -8.73 9.57
CA SER A 244 19.62 -9.83 9.09
C SER A 244 19.36 -11.08 9.92
N HIS A 245 18.95 -12.16 9.24
CA HIS A 245 18.84 -13.49 9.82
C HIS A 245 19.98 -14.37 9.30
N GLU A 246 20.70 -15.04 10.20
CA GLU A 246 21.83 -15.90 9.87
C GLU A 246 21.46 -17.38 10.02
N ILE A 247 21.70 -18.14 8.96
CA ILE A 247 21.52 -19.59 8.88
C ILE A 247 22.92 -20.21 8.81
N ILE A 248 23.22 -21.10 9.75
CA ILE A 248 24.54 -21.72 9.89
C ILE A 248 24.43 -23.22 9.69
N TRP A 249 25.29 -23.78 8.85
CA TRP A 249 25.41 -25.23 8.70
C TRP A 249 26.86 -25.71 8.51
N GLY A 250 27.12 -26.98 8.81
CA GLY A 250 28.43 -27.61 8.74
C GLY A 250 28.46 -28.96 9.48
N PRO A 251 29.64 -29.60 9.59
CA PRO A 251 29.77 -30.93 10.19
C PRO A 251 29.30 -31.03 11.65
N GLU A 252 29.39 -29.94 12.40
CA GLU A 252 28.92 -29.84 13.80
C GLU A 252 27.52 -29.21 13.92
N PHE A 253 27.05 -28.57 12.85
CA PHE A 253 25.83 -27.78 12.81
C PHE A 253 24.99 -28.28 11.63
N GLY A 254 24.16 -29.29 11.85
CA GLY A 254 23.13 -29.66 10.90
C GLY A 254 21.85 -28.88 11.20
N PRO A 255 20.99 -28.60 10.21
CA PRO A 255 19.60 -28.23 10.50
C PRO A 255 19.02 -29.39 11.32
N GLY A 256 18.84 -29.19 12.63
CA GLY A 256 18.49 -30.23 13.61
C GLY A 256 17.10 -30.86 13.40
N ARG A 257 16.44 -30.55 12.28
CA ARG A 257 15.07 -30.94 11.94
C ARG A 257 14.93 -31.49 10.51
N GLY A 258 16.06 -31.76 9.84
CA GLY A 258 16.10 -32.48 8.56
C GLY A 258 15.93 -31.64 7.29
N TYR A 259 15.46 -30.40 7.34
CA TYR A 259 15.28 -29.55 6.16
C TYR A 259 16.59 -28.94 5.63
N SER A 260 16.62 -28.42 4.39
CA SER A 260 17.84 -27.81 3.81
C SER A 260 18.02 -26.33 4.22
N PRO A 261 19.26 -25.81 4.30
CA PRO A 261 19.51 -24.38 4.52
C PRO A 261 18.93 -23.46 3.43
N ASP A 262 18.77 -23.96 2.20
CA ASP A 262 18.09 -23.23 1.12
C ASP A 262 16.61 -23.03 1.43
N LEU A 263 15.95 -24.07 1.92
CA LEU A 263 14.53 -24.05 2.22
C LEU A 263 14.22 -23.10 3.40
N GLU A 264 15.09 -23.08 4.41
CA GLU A 264 15.01 -22.10 5.51
C GLU A 264 15.20 -20.66 5.01
N ALA A 265 16.20 -20.43 4.15
CA ALA A 265 16.46 -19.11 3.58
C ALA A 265 15.31 -18.60 2.70
N GLU A 266 14.75 -19.47 1.87
CA GLU A 266 13.57 -19.18 1.04
C GLU A 266 12.39 -18.76 1.90
N ARG A 267 12.10 -19.52 2.97
CA ARG A 267 11.03 -19.18 3.89
C ARG A 267 11.21 -17.79 4.48
N TYR A 268 12.35 -17.52 5.12
CA TYR A 268 12.56 -16.22 5.76
C TYR A 268 12.55 -15.07 4.76
N ALA A 269 13.08 -15.26 3.54
CA ALA A 269 13.04 -14.24 2.50
C ALA A 269 11.59 -13.93 2.08
N GLN A 270 10.75 -14.96 1.94
CA GLN A 270 9.36 -14.78 1.55
C GLN A 270 8.49 -14.24 2.70
N ASP A 271 8.74 -14.65 3.96
CA ASP A 271 8.07 -14.09 5.14
C ASP A 271 8.34 -12.57 5.25
N LEU A 272 9.57 -12.16 4.96
CA LEU A 272 9.93 -10.74 4.86
C LEU A 272 9.19 -10.06 3.70
N ARG A 273 9.12 -10.68 2.52
CA ARG A 273 8.41 -10.11 1.36
C ARG A 273 6.91 -9.96 1.61
N ASP A 274 6.27 -10.91 2.29
CA ASP A 274 4.86 -10.81 2.61
C ASP A 274 4.59 -9.69 3.62
N ALA A 275 5.38 -9.65 4.71
CA ALA A 275 5.25 -8.63 5.74
C ALA A 275 5.54 -7.22 5.20
N ALA A 276 6.70 -7.04 4.54
CA ALA A 276 7.08 -5.78 3.92
C ALA A 276 6.12 -5.41 2.79
N GLY A 277 5.68 -6.38 2.00
CA GLY A 277 4.76 -6.17 0.88
C GLY A 277 3.38 -5.70 1.33
N ALA A 278 2.85 -6.20 2.44
CA ALA A 278 1.58 -5.74 2.99
C ALA A 278 1.64 -4.25 3.38
N VAL A 279 2.67 -3.84 4.12
CA VAL A 279 2.81 -2.46 4.61
C VAL A 279 3.22 -1.49 3.51
N TYR A 280 4.26 -1.85 2.75
CA TYR A 280 4.84 -0.94 1.78
C TYR A 280 3.93 -0.68 0.57
N ARG A 281 3.10 -1.66 0.16
CA ARG A 281 2.04 -1.43 -0.83
C ARG A 281 1.11 -0.32 -0.38
N GLN A 282 0.63 -0.36 0.87
CA GLN A 282 -0.23 0.68 1.40
C GLN A 282 0.45 2.05 1.38
N GLN A 283 1.72 2.13 1.80
CA GLN A 283 2.47 3.39 1.81
C GLN A 283 2.59 4.01 0.41
N ILE A 284 2.84 3.19 -0.62
CA ILE A 284 2.89 3.65 -2.00
C ILE A 284 1.49 4.01 -2.52
N ASP A 285 0.48 3.19 -2.22
CA ASP A 285 -0.91 3.45 -2.59
C ASP A 285 -1.45 4.73 -1.90
N ASP A 286 -0.96 5.06 -0.72
CA ASP A 286 -1.20 6.32 -0.02
C ASP A 286 -0.55 7.50 -0.71
N ILE A 287 0.72 7.39 -1.11
CA ILE A 287 1.42 8.42 -1.90
C ILE A 287 0.63 8.72 -3.18
N LEU A 288 0.20 7.67 -3.88
CA LEU A 288 -0.45 7.76 -5.18
C LEU A 288 -1.96 8.04 -5.10
N ALA A 289 -2.58 7.98 -3.92
CA ALA A 289 -4.02 8.04 -3.73
C ALA A 289 -4.75 9.18 -4.47
N PRO A 290 -4.22 10.43 -4.53
CA PRO A 290 -4.89 11.50 -5.27
C PRO A 290 -5.06 11.21 -6.76
N SER A 291 -4.21 10.34 -7.35
CA SER A 291 -4.32 9.93 -8.75
C SER A 291 -5.63 9.21 -9.09
N LEU A 292 -6.26 8.57 -8.09
CA LEU A 292 -7.54 7.89 -8.29
C LEU A 292 -8.63 8.85 -8.73
N GLN A 293 -8.53 10.14 -8.36
CA GLN A 293 -9.51 11.16 -8.70
C GLN A 293 -9.31 11.75 -10.11
N TRP A 294 -8.16 11.53 -10.76
CA TRP A 294 -7.86 12.12 -12.07
C TRP A 294 -8.89 11.84 -13.17
N PRO A 295 -9.49 10.64 -13.30
CA PRO A 295 -10.57 10.40 -14.26
C PRO A 295 -11.79 11.29 -14.07
N GLN A 296 -12.01 11.82 -12.86
CA GLN A 296 -13.12 12.74 -12.56
C GLN A 296 -12.89 14.14 -13.15
N PHE A 297 -11.67 14.49 -13.58
CA PHE A 297 -11.38 15.80 -14.19
C PHE A 297 -12.02 15.99 -15.57
N ASP A 298 -12.40 14.93 -16.28
CA ASP A 298 -13.14 15.01 -17.55
C ASP A 298 -14.66 14.91 -17.36
N ARG A 299 -15.14 14.56 -16.16
CA ARG A 299 -16.57 14.40 -15.94
C ARG A 299 -17.30 15.73 -15.89
N GLU A 300 -18.44 15.75 -16.56
CA GLU A 300 -19.49 16.76 -16.46
C GLU A 300 -20.57 16.22 -15.50
N GLY A 301 -20.87 16.93 -14.42
CA GLY A 301 -21.91 16.54 -13.45
C GLY A 301 -21.41 16.32 -12.02
N ALA A 302 -22.18 15.56 -11.25
CA ALA A 302 -21.89 15.30 -9.84
C ALA A 302 -20.61 14.47 -9.68
N TYR A 303 -19.76 14.88 -8.74
CA TYR A 303 -18.58 14.14 -8.34
C TYR A 303 -18.99 12.82 -7.67
N ASP A 304 -18.46 11.70 -8.17
CA ASP A 304 -18.60 10.39 -7.54
C ASP A 304 -17.41 10.17 -6.59
N PRO A 305 -17.66 10.03 -5.27
CA PRO A 305 -16.61 9.68 -4.32
C PRO A 305 -15.99 8.33 -4.66
N ILE A 306 -14.67 8.22 -4.49
CA ILE A 306 -13.95 6.99 -4.83
C ILE A 306 -13.62 6.27 -3.53
N ASN A 307 -14.19 5.08 -3.35
CA ASN A 307 -13.85 4.22 -2.23
C ASN A 307 -12.56 3.46 -2.54
N ARG A 308 -11.65 3.40 -1.57
CA ARG A 308 -10.46 2.55 -1.63
C ARG A 308 -10.29 1.75 -0.35
N ASP A 309 -9.72 0.57 -0.50
CA ASP A 309 -9.28 -0.22 0.64
C ASP A 309 -7.94 0.32 1.15
N ILE A 310 -7.85 0.54 2.46
CA ILE A 310 -6.61 0.90 3.15
C ILE A 310 -6.23 -0.21 4.14
N MET A 311 -4.97 -0.63 4.15
CA MET A 311 -4.47 -1.61 5.12
C MET A 311 -4.63 -1.06 6.54
N ALA A 312 -5.46 -1.73 7.34
CA ALA A 312 -5.75 -1.38 8.73
C ALA A 312 -4.86 -2.19 9.69
N GLY A 313 -4.42 -3.38 9.29
CA GLY A 313 -3.52 -4.18 10.10
C GLY A 313 -3.01 -5.40 9.36
N THR A 314 -1.81 -5.87 9.67
CA THR A 314 -1.26 -7.09 9.09
C THR A 314 -0.35 -7.78 10.08
N THR A 315 -0.28 -9.10 10.00
CA THR A 315 0.76 -9.89 10.67
C THR A 315 1.59 -10.56 9.62
N GLY A 316 2.91 -10.33 9.56
CA GLY A 316 3.72 -11.24 8.76
C GLY A 316 3.61 -12.68 9.30
N PRO A 317 4.01 -13.70 8.54
CA PRO A 317 3.67 -15.09 8.85
C PRO A 317 4.17 -15.49 10.23
N MET A 318 3.25 -15.97 11.05
CA MET A 318 3.50 -16.44 12.42
C MET A 318 3.73 -17.96 12.37
N GLY A 319 4.74 -18.44 13.10
CA GLY A 319 5.09 -19.86 13.19
C GLY A 319 6.57 -20.09 12.88
N SER A 320 7.14 -21.16 13.43
CA SER A 320 8.57 -21.50 13.25
C SER A 320 8.80 -22.89 12.64
N GLY A 321 7.73 -23.61 12.29
CA GLY A 321 7.82 -25.00 11.84
C GLY A 321 8.27 -25.10 10.40
N ILE A 322 9.52 -25.45 10.15
CA ILE A 322 10.05 -25.66 8.80
C ILE A 322 10.07 -27.17 8.53
N SER A 323 9.43 -27.61 7.45
CA SER A 323 9.48 -29.01 7.03
C SER A 323 9.68 -29.18 5.52
N HIS A 324 10.03 -30.41 5.13
CA HIS A 324 10.08 -30.78 3.71
C HIS A 324 8.69 -30.68 3.07
N CYS A 325 8.65 -30.17 1.84
CA CYS A 325 7.41 -30.00 1.07
C CYS A 325 6.44 -28.94 1.60
N MET A 326 6.93 -27.94 2.34
CA MET A 326 6.13 -26.75 2.62
C MET A 326 5.80 -25.99 1.33
N ASN A 327 4.59 -25.46 1.29
CA ASN A 327 4.06 -24.68 0.18
C ASN A 327 3.67 -23.31 0.72
N HIS A 328 4.23 -22.27 0.12
CA HIS A 328 3.83 -20.91 0.36
C HIS A 328 2.44 -20.67 -0.24
N PHE A 329 1.63 -19.88 0.47
CA PHE A 329 0.38 -19.35 -0.07
C PHE A 329 0.26 -17.86 0.28
N ASN A 330 -0.32 -17.10 -0.64
CA ASN A 330 -0.67 -15.70 -0.41
C ASN A 330 -1.90 -15.37 -1.26
N ASP A 331 -3.05 -15.22 -0.59
CA ASP A 331 -4.33 -15.09 -1.26
C ASP A 331 -4.60 -13.66 -1.77
N ARG A 332 -3.63 -12.71 -1.68
CA ARG A 332 -3.83 -11.29 -2.05
C ARG A 332 -4.36 -11.10 -3.47
N GLU A 333 -3.64 -11.60 -4.49
CA GLU A 333 -4.08 -11.41 -5.89
C GLU A 333 -5.36 -12.19 -6.18
N PHE A 334 -5.58 -13.30 -5.47
CA PHE A 334 -6.80 -14.08 -5.56
C PHE A 334 -8.00 -13.29 -5.02
N ALA A 335 -7.87 -12.69 -3.84
CA ALA A 335 -8.87 -11.81 -3.22
C ALA A 335 -9.18 -10.59 -4.12
N ARG A 336 -8.16 -9.95 -4.70
CA ARG A 336 -8.35 -8.83 -5.65
C ARG A 336 -9.16 -9.24 -6.88
N LYS A 337 -8.94 -10.45 -7.39
CA LYS A 337 -9.62 -10.96 -8.59
C LYS A 337 -11.05 -11.42 -8.30
N HIS A 338 -11.28 -12.04 -7.15
CA HIS A 338 -12.53 -12.73 -6.84
C HIS A 338 -13.42 -11.96 -5.84
N GLY A 339 -12.93 -10.89 -5.22
CA GLY A 339 -13.68 -10.04 -4.29
C GLY A 339 -13.56 -10.51 -2.84
N ARG A 340 -14.55 -10.13 -2.02
CA ARG A 340 -14.53 -10.37 -0.56
C ARG A 340 -14.58 -11.85 -0.18
N ILE A 341 -14.19 -12.14 1.06
CA ILE A 341 -14.39 -13.45 1.67
C ILE A 341 -15.89 -13.73 1.82
N THR A 342 -16.30 -14.91 1.40
CA THR A 342 -17.69 -15.40 1.41
C THR A 342 -17.87 -16.64 2.26
N LYS A 343 -16.80 -17.39 2.50
CA LYS A 343 -16.83 -18.60 3.31
C LYS A 343 -15.44 -18.96 3.83
N VAL A 344 -15.41 -19.53 5.04
CA VAL A 344 -14.21 -20.13 5.64
C VAL A 344 -14.53 -21.54 6.09
N VAL A 345 -13.66 -22.49 5.75
CA VAL A 345 -13.72 -23.87 6.23
C VAL A 345 -12.45 -24.18 7.01
N ILE A 346 -12.60 -24.70 8.22
CA ILE A 346 -11.47 -25.15 9.06
C ILE A 346 -11.58 -26.65 9.29
N HIS A 347 -10.48 -27.35 9.04
CA HIS A 347 -10.26 -28.77 9.29
C HIS A 347 -9.38 -28.90 10.54
N ALA A 348 -9.90 -29.50 11.62
CA ALA A 348 -9.16 -29.57 12.88
C ALA A 348 -9.58 -30.71 13.81
N TRP A 349 -8.61 -31.17 14.60
CA TRP A 349 -8.79 -31.94 15.85
C TRP A 349 -8.30 -31.12 17.06
N ALA A 350 -7.20 -31.56 17.69
CA ALA A 350 -6.49 -30.83 18.73
C ALA A 350 -5.67 -29.68 18.17
N ARG A 351 -5.33 -29.73 16.87
CA ARG A 351 -4.66 -28.67 16.11
C ARG A 351 -5.42 -28.37 14.83
N VAL A 352 -5.06 -27.27 14.16
CA VAL A 352 -5.53 -26.97 12.81
C VAL A 352 -4.79 -27.87 11.82
N ASP A 353 -5.53 -28.76 11.16
CA ASP A 353 -5.00 -29.66 10.13
C ASP A 353 -5.00 -29.00 8.74
N GLY A 354 -5.97 -28.11 8.53
CA GLY A 354 -6.07 -27.35 7.30
C GLY A 354 -7.18 -26.31 7.33
N PHE A 355 -7.20 -25.45 6.33
CA PHE A 355 -8.30 -24.52 6.13
C PHE A 355 -8.41 -24.13 4.66
N GLU A 356 -9.56 -23.57 4.31
CA GLU A 356 -9.87 -23.07 2.99
C GLU A 356 -10.64 -21.76 3.11
N ILE A 357 -10.27 -20.75 2.30
CA ILE A 357 -10.96 -19.46 2.23
C ILE A 357 -11.60 -19.35 0.85
N TRP A 358 -12.82 -18.84 0.81
CA TRP A 358 -13.57 -18.63 -0.42
C TRP A 358 -13.76 -17.14 -0.66
N TYR A 359 -13.38 -16.68 -1.84
CA TYR A 359 -13.49 -15.30 -2.27
C TYR A 359 -14.53 -15.20 -3.38
N GLY A 360 -15.58 -14.39 -3.19
CA GLY A 360 -16.68 -14.25 -4.15
C GLY A 360 -17.27 -15.59 -4.60
N GLY A 361 -17.40 -16.57 -3.70
CA GLY A 361 -17.90 -17.91 -4.02
C GLY A 361 -16.89 -18.84 -4.71
N VAL A 362 -15.62 -18.47 -4.82
CA VAL A 362 -14.55 -19.31 -5.39
C VAL A 362 -13.52 -19.68 -4.32
N SER A 363 -13.24 -20.97 -4.15
CA SER A 363 -12.21 -21.47 -3.23
C SER A 363 -10.80 -21.02 -3.66
N SER A 364 -9.99 -20.55 -2.69
CA SER A 364 -8.54 -20.31 -2.87
C SER A 364 -7.68 -21.58 -2.77
N GLY A 365 -8.32 -22.73 -2.54
CA GLY A 365 -7.71 -24.04 -2.37
C GLY A 365 -7.42 -24.40 -0.91
N LEU A 366 -7.48 -25.69 -0.60
CA LEU A 366 -7.14 -26.22 0.72
C LEU A 366 -5.66 -25.97 1.04
N ARG A 367 -5.40 -25.40 2.22
CA ARG A 367 -4.08 -25.31 2.85
C ARG A 367 -3.98 -26.41 3.91
N GLY A 368 -2.94 -27.23 3.89
CA GLY A 368 -2.81 -28.38 4.79
C GLY A 368 -3.63 -29.58 4.30
N MET A 369 -4.37 -30.23 5.19
CA MET A 369 -5.17 -31.43 4.90
C MET A 369 -6.61 -31.31 5.38
N CYS A 370 -7.50 -32.15 4.81
CA CYS A 370 -8.87 -32.34 5.28
C CYS A 370 -8.96 -33.21 6.55
N GLY A 371 -8.01 -33.06 7.48
CA GLY A 371 -8.02 -33.76 8.76
C GLY A 371 -9.17 -33.29 9.66
N GLY A 372 -9.64 -34.16 10.54
CA GLY A 372 -10.56 -33.76 11.59
C GLY A 372 -11.98 -33.43 11.13
N THR A 373 -12.70 -32.73 12.00
CA THR A 373 -14.09 -32.37 11.75
C THR A 373 -14.11 -31.00 11.06
N PRO A 374 -14.71 -30.88 9.85
CA PRO A 374 -14.83 -29.61 9.18
C PRO A 374 -15.81 -28.70 9.94
N ARG A 375 -15.42 -27.43 10.06
CA ARG A 375 -16.26 -26.36 10.61
C ARG A 375 -16.35 -25.25 9.58
N VAL A 376 -17.56 -24.72 9.38
CA VAL A 376 -17.85 -23.80 8.29
C VAL A 376 -18.43 -22.50 8.84
N LEU A 377 -17.90 -21.38 8.37
CA LEU A 377 -18.46 -20.03 8.55
C LEU A 377 -18.84 -19.52 7.17
N GLU A 378 -20.13 -19.26 6.97
CA GLU A 378 -20.63 -18.53 5.80
C GLU A 378 -20.60 -17.03 6.14
N VAL A 379 -20.11 -16.21 5.20
CA VAL A 379 -20.06 -14.75 5.34
C VAL A 379 -21.13 -14.17 4.41
N GLY A 380 -22.22 -13.69 5.01
CA GLY A 380 -23.38 -13.19 4.30
C GLY A 380 -23.11 -11.89 3.54
N GLU A 381 -24.10 -11.47 2.77
CA GLU A 381 -24.06 -10.15 2.15
C GLU A 381 -24.10 -9.05 3.22
N GLY A 382 -23.20 -8.09 3.12
CA GLY A 382 -23.09 -7.00 4.09
C GLY A 382 -22.28 -7.35 5.33
N GLN A 383 -21.73 -8.58 5.40
CA GLN A 383 -20.94 -9.06 6.51
C GLN A 383 -19.46 -9.16 6.14
N SER A 384 -18.60 -9.03 7.14
CA SER A 384 -17.17 -9.21 7.01
C SER A 384 -16.58 -9.88 8.25
N ILE A 385 -15.43 -10.55 8.07
CA ILE A 385 -14.68 -11.09 9.19
C ILE A 385 -13.89 -9.94 9.80
N VAL A 386 -14.23 -9.58 11.04
CA VAL A 386 -13.69 -8.40 11.72
C VAL A 386 -12.56 -8.71 12.68
N CYS A 387 -12.40 -9.98 13.03
CA CYS A 387 -11.31 -10.41 13.90
C CYS A 387 -10.84 -11.83 13.54
N ILE A 388 -9.54 -12.05 13.70
CA ILE A 388 -8.94 -13.38 13.80
C ILE A 388 -8.17 -13.44 15.11
N SER A 389 -8.34 -14.54 15.86
CA SER A 389 -7.47 -14.86 16.99
C SER A 389 -7.05 -16.32 16.96
N GLY A 390 -6.03 -16.66 17.74
CA GLY A 390 -5.63 -18.05 17.86
C GLY A 390 -4.29 -18.23 18.53
N ARG A 391 -3.76 -19.44 18.42
CA ARG A 391 -2.47 -19.84 18.96
C ARG A 391 -1.54 -20.32 17.86
N VAL A 392 -0.36 -19.73 17.81
CA VAL A 392 0.74 -20.19 16.96
C VAL A 392 1.96 -20.52 17.80
N GLY A 393 2.44 -21.75 17.68
CA GLY A 393 3.72 -22.19 18.22
C GLY A 393 4.72 -22.49 17.10
N VAL A 394 5.11 -23.76 16.98
CA VAL A 394 5.82 -24.25 15.79
C VAL A 394 4.87 -24.28 14.60
N TYR A 395 3.61 -24.67 14.84
CA TYR A 395 2.52 -24.74 13.87
C TYR A 395 1.34 -23.88 14.35
N LEU A 396 0.32 -23.69 13.51
CA LEU A 396 -0.96 -23.13 13.92
C LEU A 396 -1.71 -24.14 14.79
N ASP A 397 -1.69 -23.93 16.10
CA ASP A 397 -2.33 -24.82 17.07
C ASP A 397 -3.84 -24.57 17.14
N SER A 398 -4.27 -23.30 17.05
CA SER A 398 -5.69 -22.93 17.00
C SER A 398 -5.91 -21.66 16.18
N ILE A 399 -7.10 -21.52 15.60
CA ILE A 399 -7.53 -20.31 14.91
C ILE A 399 -9.03 -20.10 15.08
N ARG A 400 -9.44 -18.84 15.19
CA ARG A 400 -10.83 -18.38 15.24
C ARG A 400 -11.05 -17.24 14.26
N PHE A 401 -12.17 -17.27 13.55
CA PHE A 401 -12.63 -16.19 12.68
C PHE A 401 -13.95 -15.66 13.24
N PHE A 402 -14.06 -14.35 13.40
CA PHE A 402 -15.21 -13.67 13.99
C PHE A 402 -15.91 -12.80 12.95
N LEU A 403 -17.22 -12.98 12.79
CA LEU A 403 -18.12 -11.96 12.23
C LEU A 403 -18.63 -11.03 13.32
N SER A 404 -18.87 -11.56 14.52
CA SER A 404 -19.25 -10.83 15.74
C SER A 404 -18.83 -11.66 16.96
N PRO A 405 -19.00 -11.18 18.20
CA PRO A 405 -18.74 -12.00 19.39
C PRO A 405 -19.59 -13.27 19.43
N GLU A 406 -20.83 -13.22 18.91
CA GLU A 406 -21.78 -14.34 18.88
C GLU A 406 -21.61 -15.24 17.67
N THR A 407 -21.07 -14.72 16.56
CA THR A 407 -20.93 -15.44 15.29
C THR A 407 -19.47 -15.64 14.94
N GLN A 408 -18.95 -16.83 15.27
CA GLN A 408 -17.56 -17.20 15.03
C GLN A 408 -17.43 -18.69 14.70
N ILE A 409 -16.29 -19.04 14.12
CA ILE A 409 -15.82 -20.44 14.05
C ILE A 409 -14.44 -20.55 14.68
N GLN A 410 -14.16 -21.73 15.23
CA GLN A 410 -12.86 -22.07 15.80
C GLN A 410 -12.39 -23.41 15.26
N GLY A 411 -11.09 -23.59 15.03
CA GLY A 411 -10.44 -24.90 14.91
C GLY A 411 -9.24 -25.01 15.84
N GLY A 412 -8.93 -26.25 16.25
CA GLY A 412 -7.80 -26.55 17.14
C GLY A 412 -8.04 -26.15 18.61
N GLN A 413 -7.02 -26.35 19.44
CA GLN A 413 -7.05 -26.14 20.89
C GLN A 413 -5.84 -25.31 21.34
N GLY A 414 -6.04 -24.50 22.39
CA GLY A 414 -4.98 -23.71 23.02
C GLY A 414 -5.39 -22.28 23.31
N GLU A 415 -4.73 -21.68 24.29
CA GLU A 415 -4.89 -20.26 24.63
C GLU A 415 -4.29 -19.37 23.54
N ASP A 416 -5.06 -18.36 23.16
CA ASP A 416 -4.69 -17.43 22.09
C ASP A 416 -3.41 -16.67 22.47
N ASN A 417 -2.45 -16.62 21.56
CA ASN A 417 -1.27 -15.76 21.68
C ASN A 417 -1.20 -14.72 20.56
N PHE A 418 -2.20 -14.69 19.67
CA PHE A 418 -2.36 -13.64 18.68
C PHE A 418 -3.83 -13.24 18.52
N ARG A 419 -4.05 -11.97 18.16
CA ARG A 419 -5.34 -11.40 17.79
C ARG A 419 -5.14 -10.20 16.87
N ILE A 420 -5.90 -10.16 15.79
CA ILE A 420 -5.93 -9.07 14.81
C ILE A 420 -7.39 -8.65 14.63
N GLY A 421 -7.68 -7.36 14.79
CA GLY A 421 -9.03 -6.82 14.76
C GLY A 421 -9.79 -7.02 16.08
N PHE A 422 -11.06 -6.60 16.09
CA PHE A 422 -11.92 -6.60 17.27
C PHE A 422 -13.25 -7.29 16.95
N PRO A 423 -13.63 -8.35 17.68
CA PRO A 423 -14.91 -9.02 17.45
C PRO A 423 -16.11 -8.07 17.53
N GLU A 424 -16.00 -7.02 18.35
CA GLU A 424 -17.05 -6.03 18.60
C GLU A 424 -17.33 -5.08 17.43
N ASP A 425 -16.43 -5.02 16.43
CA ASP A 425 -16.59 -4.13 15.26
C ASP A 425 -17.59 -4.67 14.22
N GLY A 426 -18.03 -5.92 14.39
CA GLY A 426 -18.84 -6.64 13.41
C GLY A 426 -20.29 -6.88 13.82
N PRO A 427 -21.14 -7.39 12.90
CA PRO A 427 -20.78 -7.83 11.55
C PRO A 427 -20.90 -6.71 10.49
N GLY A 428 -20.97 -5.44 10.91
CA GLY A 428 -21.30 -4.31 10.03
C GLY A 428 -20.25 -4.00 8.96
N ASP A 429 -20.71 -3.38 7.88
CA ASP A 429 -19.89 -2.86 6.78
C ASP A 429 -19.57 -1.36 6.97
N GLU A 430 -19.37 -0.91 8.21
CA GLU A 430 -19.00 0.48 8.49
C GLU A 430 -17.59 0.79 7.99
N PRO A 431 -17.32 2.00 7.44
CA PRO A 431 -16.02 2.32 6.83
C PRO A 431 -14.81 2.12 7.77
N ASP A 432 -15.01 2.40 9.06
CA ASP A 432 -13.96 2.33 10.09
C ASP A 432 -13.77 0.91 10.67
N THR A 433 -14.58 -0.07 10.25
CA THR A 433 -14.46 -1.46 10.70
C THR A 433 -13.27 -2.15 10.03
N PHE A 434 -12.42 -2.80 10.84
CA PHE A 434 -11.36 -3.67 10.34
C PHE A 434 -11.97 -4.90 9.67
N ARG A 435 -11.57 -5.21 8.44
CA ARG A 435 -12.10 -6.36 7.69
C ARG A 435 -10.96 -7.21 7.17
N LEU A 436 -11.04 -8.52 7.35
CA LEU A 436 -10.08 -9.45 6.79
C LEU A 436 -10.13 -9.38 5.26
N GLN A 437 -9.04 -8.95 4.65
CA GLN A 437 -8.91 -8.87 3.20
C GLN A 437 -8.41 -10.19 2.62
N TYR A 438 -7.31 -10.71 3.16
CA TYR A 438 -6.69 -11.94 2.69
C TYR A 438 -5.79 -12.58 3.75
N VAL A 439 -5.44 -13.86 3.53
CA VAL A 439 -4.52 -14.62 4.36
C VAL A 439 -3.30 -15.07 3.56
N TYR A 440 -2.21 -15.36 4.26
CA TYR A 440 -0.94 -15.79 3.65
C TYR A 440 -0.10 -16.60 4.65
N GLY A 441 0.92 -17.30 4.17
CA GLY A 441 1.81 -18.09 5.03
C GLY A 441 2.28 -19.39 4.39
N TRP A 442 2.40 -20.43 5.20
CA TRP A 442 3.00 -21.71 4.81
C TRP A 442 2.16 -22.87 5.28
N SER A 443 2.03 -23.87 4.41
CA SER A 443 1.32 -25.11 4.72
C SER A 443 2.11 -26.30 4.21
N ASN A 444 2.05 -27.42 4.91
CA ASN A 444 2.55 -28.68 4.42
C ASN A 444 1.37 -29.64 4.20
N ASN A 445 1.00 -29.80 2.93
CA ASN A 445 -0.12 -30.65 2.52
C ASN A 445 0.16 -32.14 2.76
N SER A 446 1.42 -32.53 2.98
CA SER A 446 1.84 -33.92 3.24
C SER A 446 1.88 -34.29 4.72
N SER A 447 2.06 -33.31 5.62
CA SER A 447 2.01 -33.53 7.08
C SER A 447 0.73 -33.00 7.72
N GLY A 448 -0.04 -32.18 7.01
CA GLY A 448 -1.31 -31.63 7.49
C GLY A 448 -1.11 -30.52 8.50
N TYR A 449 0.02 -29.83 8.43
CA TYR A 449 0.29 -28.71 9.33
C TYR A 449 0.27 -27.39 8.59
N ILE A 450 -0.30 -26.39 9.24
CA ILE A 450 -0.10 -24.98 8.89
C ILE A 450 1.14 -24.51 9.64
N GLU A 451 2.18 -24.20 8.88
CA GLU A 451 3.53 -23.92 9.35
C GLU A 451 3.82 -22.44 9.55
N GLY A 452 3.03 -21.62 8.86
CA GLY A 452 3.06 -20.17 8.89
C GLY A 452 1.65 -19.64 8.65
N PHE A 453 1.20 -18.69 9.46
CA PHE A 453 -0.09 -18.02 9.24
C PHE A 453 0.03 -16.51 9.43
N GLY A 454 -0.44 -15.76 8.45
CA GLY A 454 -0.56 -14.32 8.47
C GLY A 454 -1.90 -13.90 7.87
N ALA A 455 -2.36 -12.72 8.27
CA ALA A 455 -3.58 -12.13 7.76
C ALA A 455 -3.37 -10.63 7.54
N ALA A 456 -4.08 -10.09 6.55
CA ALA A 456 -4.13 -8.68 6.23
C ALA A 456 -5.56 -8.18 6.35
N PHE A 457 -5.74 -7.08 7.05
CA PHE A 457 -7.00 -6.41 7.28
C PHE A 457 -7.01 -5.06 6.59
N HIS A 458 -8.17 -4.67 6.08
CA HIS A 458 -8.40 -3.38 5.48
C HIS A 458 -9.58 -2.64 6.13
N GLN A 459 -9.63 -1.34 5.88
CA GLN A 459 -10.77 -0.45 6.10
C GLN A 459 -11.10 0.23 4.77
N VAL A 460 -12.27 0.87 4.69
CA VAL A 460 -12.67 1.61 3.49
C VAL A 460 -12.47 3.10 3.74
N GLU A 461 -11.64 3.74 2.93
CA GLU A 461 -11.49 5.20 2.91
C GLU A 461 -12.21 5.76 1.68
N ILE A 462 -12.91 6.87 1.86
CA ILE A 462 -13.45 7.68 0.77
C ILE A 462 -12.38 8.72 0.39
N VAL A 463 -11.92 8.64 -0.86
CA VAL A 463 -10.95 9.55 -1.48
C VAL A 463 -11.70 10.75 -2.05
#